data_AF-A0A6L6FCI6-F1
#
_entry.id   AF-A0A6L6FCI6-F1
#
_cell.length_a   1.000
_cell.length_b   1.000
_cell.length_c   1.000
_cell.angle_alpha   90.00
_cell.angle_beta   90.00
_cell.angle_gamma   90.00
#
_symmetry.space_group_name_H-M   'P 1'
#
loop_
_entity.id
_entity.type
_entity.pdbx_description
1 polymer ?
#
loop_
_entity_poly.entity_id
_entity_poly.type
_entity_poly.pdbx_seq_one_letter_code
_entity_poly.pdbx_strand_id
1 'polypeptide(L)'
;MNPTEHKVISNVFLKSLKRQIEWEQTKDIHPAINQSPNFCILGCYNTTNLDNMAFYLYSYRAIEFNHYTETHNSVVKFSLTLIENNCITWNTVHDDRLLTQLFEITAFDKSSIHKFMEPCEN
;
A
#
# COMPACT_ATOMS: atom_id res chain seq x y z
N MET A 1 0.32 -16.23 5.50
CA MET A 1 -0.35 -15.05 6.08
C MET A 1 -1.09 -15.48 7.34
N ASN A 2 -1.03 -14.69 8.40
CA ASN A 2 -1.77 -14.96 9.64
C ASN A 2 -3.28 -14.77 9.37
N PRO A 3 -4.18 -15.67 9.84
CA PRO A 3 -5.64 -15.50 9.71
C PRO A 3 -6.16 -14.11 10.12
N THR A 4 -5.51 -13.48 11.10
CA THR A 4 -5.84 -12.12 11.56
C THR A 4 -5.57 -11.08 10.49
N GLU A 5 -4.44 -11.15 9.79
CA GLU A 5 -4.08 -10.23 8.71
C GLU A 5 -5.06 -10.36 7.54
N HIS A 6 -5.42 -11.59 7.16
CA HIS A 6 -6.38 -11.85 6.08
C HIS A 6 -7.74 -11.24 6.36
N LYS A 7 -8.18 -11.34 7.62
CA LYS A 7 -9.45 -10.77 8.07
C LYS A 7 -9.42 -9.24 8.01
N VAL A 8 -8.32 -8.59 8.36
CA VAL A 8 -8.18 -7.13 8.26
C VAL A 8 -8.26 -6.68 6.81
N ILE A 9 -7.44 -7.26 5.91
CA ILE A 9 -7.45 -6.91 4.47
C ILE A 9 -8.84 -7.15 3.87
N SER A 10 -9.45 -8.29 4.15
CA SER A 10 -10.81 -8.62 3.67
C SER A 10 -11.86 -7.61 4.14
N ASN A 11 -11.80 -7.21 5.41
CA ASN A 11 -12.72 -6.21 5.94
C ASN A 11 -12.52 -4.84 5.27
N VAL A 12 -11.27 -4.40 5.10
CA VAL A 12 -10.95 -3.14 4.42
C VAL A 12 -11.43 -3.20 2.97
N PHE A 13 -11.19 -4.31 2.28
CA PHE A 13 -11.65 -4.54 0.91
C PHE A 13 -13.18 -4.45 0.79
N LEU A 14 -13.92 -5.21 1.61
CA LEU A 14 -15.38 -5.20 1.59
C LEU A 14 -15.95 -3.83 1.95
N LYS A 15 -15.34 -3.12 2.90
CA LYS A 15 -15.75 -1.75 3.27
C LYS A 15 -15.46 -0.74 2.15
N SER A 16 -14.37 -0.92 1.42
CA SER A 16 -14.03 -0.09 0.25
C SER A 16 -15.04 -0.27 -0.87
N LEU A 17 -15.40 -1.52 -1.20
CA LEU A 17 -16.44 -1.82 -2.19
C LEU A 17 -17.82 -1.22 -1.82
N LYS A 18 -18.12 -1.19 -0.53
CA LYS A 18 -19.36 -0.58 0.00
C LYS A 18 -19.28 0.93 0.18
N ARG A 19 -18.17 1.57 -0.19
CA ARG A 19 -17.90 3.01 0.02
C ARG A 19 -18.05 3.45 1.48
N GLN A 20 -17.80 2.53 2.41
CA GLN A 20 -17.73 2.83 3.85
C GLN A 20 -16.34 3.33 4.24
N ILE A 21 -15.33 2.98 3.44
CA ILE A 21 -14.00 3.57 3.46
C ILE A 21 -13.83 4.35 2.16
N GLU A 22 -13.42 5.59 2.28
CA GLU A 22 -13.09 6.45 1.16
C GLU A 22 -11.58 6.60 1.05
N TRP A 23 -11.07 6.40 -0.16
CA TRP A 23 -9.66 6.54 -0.48
C TRP A 23 -9.39 7.83 -1.25
N GLU A 24 -8.28 8.47 -0.94
CA GLU A 24 -7.73 9.58 -1.69
C GLU A 24 -6.28 9.27 -2.07
N GLN A 25 -5.89 9.66 -3.28
CA GLN A 25 -4.50 9.52 -3.71
C GLN A 25 -3.67 10.61 -3.01
N THR A 26 -2.54 10.23 -2.44
CA THR A 26 -1.66 11.17 -1.73
C THR A 26 -0.21 11.05 -2.17
N LYS A 27 0.47 12.20 -2.22
CA LYS A 27 1.94 12.28 -2.31
C LYS A 27 2.58 12.47 -0.93
N ASP A 28 1.79 12.93 0.05
CA ASP A 28 2.21 13.15 1.43
C ASP A 28 2.11 11.82 2.18
N ILE A 29 3.14 11.00 1.99
CA ILE A 29 3.29 9.73 2.70
C ILE A 29 3.57 10.03 4.16
N HIS A 30 2.83 9.39 5.07
CA HIS A 30 3.01 9.61 6.50
C HIS A 30 4.46 9.33 6.93
N PRO A 31 5.11 10.19 7.74
CA PRO A 31 6.53 10.04 8.10
C PRO A 31 6.89 8.70 8.76
N ALA A 32 5.93 8.06 9.44
CA ALA A 32 6.11 6.73 10.02
C ALA A 32 6.35 5.63 8.96
N ILE A 33 5.89 5.81 7.72
CA ILE A 33 6.16 4.92 6.59
C ILE A 33 7.52 5.33 6.02
N ASN A 34 8.58 4.76 6.61
CA ASN A 34 9.94 5.15 6.32
C ASN A 34 10.38 4.72 4.90
N GLN A 35 10.94 5.66 4.13
CA GLN A 35 11.56 5.36 2.84
C GLN A 35 13.04 5.04 3.03
N SER A 36 13.58 4.10 2.24
CA SER A 36 15.00 3.75 2.28
C SER A 36 15.52 3.48 0.87
N PRO A 37 16.84 3.44 0.64
CA PRO A 37 17.38 3.14 -0.71
C PRO A 37 16.90 1.81 -1.30
N ASN A 38 16.47 0.87 -0.44
CA ASN A 38 15.95 -0.44 -0.85
C ASN A 38 14.41 -0.48 -0.93
N PHE A 39 13.74 0.65 -0.68
CA PHE A 39 12.29 0.78 -0.59
C PHE A 39 11.84 2.14 -1.10
N CYS A 40 11.21 2.16 -2.29
CA CYS A 40 10.66 3.38 -2.88
C CYS A 40 9.17 3.21 -3.14
N ILE A 41 8.33 4.12 -2.64
CA ILE A 41 6.88 4.10 -2.90
C ILE A 41 6.62 4.64 -4.30
N LEU A 42 5.83 3.89 -5.08
CA LEU A 42 5.49 4.20 -6.47
C LEU A 42 4.10 4.87 -6.58
N GLY A 43 3.19 4.56 -5.65
CA GLY A 43 1.87 5.16 -5.57
C GLY A 43 1.24 4.90 -4.21
N CYS A 44 0.51 5.87 -3.68
CA CYS A 44 -0.05 5.81 -2.34
C CYS A 44 -1.48 6.37 -2.30
N TYR A 45 -2.33 5.72 -1.51
CA TYR A 45 -3.67 6.15 -1.17
C TYR A 45 -3.82 6.12 0.33
N ASN A 46 -4.50 7.11 0.90
CA ASN A 46 -4.89 7.11 2.30
C ASN A 46 -6.40 7.20 2.44
N THR A 47 -6.90 6.75 3.59
CA THR A 47 -8.32 6.91 3.92
C THR A 47 -8.60 8.28 4.50
N THR A 48 -9.72 8.89 4.14
CA THR A 48 -10.07 10.27 4.52
C THR A 48 -11.24 10.38 5.49
N ASN A 49 -12.01 9.30 5.65
CA ASN A 49 -13.26 9.28 6.39
C ASN A 49 -13.20 8.42 7.67
N LEU A 50 -12.01 8.26 8.25
CA LEU A 50 -11.79 7.54 9.50
C LEU A 50 -11.25 8.52 10.56
N ASP A 51 -11.89 8.57 11.72
CA ASP A 51 -11.48 9.45 12.80
C ASP A 51 -10.23 8.92 13.52
N ASN A 52 -9.22 9.78 13.72
CA ASN A 52 -7.97 9.51 14.47
C ASN A 52 -7.09 8.36 13.95
N MET A 53 -7.48 7.73 12.84
CA MET A 53 -6.72 6.67 12.18
C MET A 53 -6.85 6.78 10.67
N ALA A 54 -5.85 6.29 9.94
CA ALA A 54 -5.91 6.18 8.50
C ALA A 54 -5.23 4.90 8.03
N PHE A 55 -5.84 4.22 7.06
CA PHE A 55 -5.13 3.22 6.28
C PHE A 55 -4.36 3.92 5.17
N TYR A 56 -3.12 3.48 4.96
CA TYR A 56 -2.28 3.81 3.83
C TYR A 56 -2.09 2.55 2.98
N LEU A 57 -2.55 2.61 1.74
CA LEU A 57 -2.44 1.57 0.74
C LEU A 57 -1.46 2.03 -0.32
N TYR A 58 -0.35 1.34 -0.50
CA TYR A 58 0.69 1.78 -1.40
C TYR A 58 1.36 0.64 -2.14
N SER A 59 1.80 0.93 -3.36
CA SER A 59 2.73 0.12 -4.11
C SER A 59 4.15 0.63 -3.89
N TYR A 60 5.11 -0.28 -3.81
CA TYR A 60 6.51 0.07 -3.60
C TYR A 60 7.43 -0.87 -4.37
N ARG A 61 8.60 -0.35 -4.74
CA ARG A 61 9.70 -1.13 -5.27
C ARG A 61 10.60 -1.55 -4.13
N ALA A 62 10.88 -2.85 -4.05
CA ALA A 62 11.88 -3.42 -3.14
C ALA A 62 12.97 -4.14 -3.92
N ILE A 63 14.20 -4.09 -3.40
CA ILE A 63 15.32 -4.90 -3.91
C ILE A 63 15.37 -6.19 -3.10
N GLU A 64 15.18 -7.33 -3.76
CA GLU A 64 15.19 -8.64 -3.11
C GLU A 64 16.25 -9.54 -3.73
N PHE A 65 16.94 -10.30 -2.88
CA PHE A 65 17.91 -11.30 -3.34
C PHE A 65 17.18 -12.55 -3.82
N ASN A 66 17.38 -12.90 -5.09
CA ASN A 66 16.90 -14.15 -5.66
C ASN A 66 17.96 -15.24 -5.45
N HIS A 67 17.67 -16.17 -4.55
CA HIS A 67 18.58 -17.29 -4.22
C HIS A 67 18.81 -18.27 -5.39
N TYR A 68 17.92 -18.33 -6.38
CA TYR A 68 18.05 -19.23 -7.52
C TYR A 68 18.98 -18.68 -8.60
N THR A 69 18.95 -17.37 -8.81
CA THR A 69 19.77 -16.68 -9.82
C THR A 69 21.00 -16.00 -9.21
N GLU A 70 21.12 -15.97 -7.88
CA GLU A 70 22.14 -15.25 -7.12
C GLU A 70 22.22 -13.75 -7.47
N THR A 71 21.09 -13.16 -7.84
CA THR A 71 20.99 -11.74 -8.26
C THR A 71 20.05 -10.95 -7.36
N HIS A 72 20.27 -9.64 -7.30
CA HIS A 72 19.30 -8.71 -6.71
C HIS A 72 18.30 -8.28 -7.78
N ASN A 73 17.02 -8.52 -7.52
CA ASN A 73 15.93 -8.17 -8.42
C ASN A 73 15.11 -7.03 -7.83
N SER A 74 14.74 -6.08 -8.68
CA SER A 74 13.76 -5.06 -8.35
C SER A 74 12.36 -5.65 -8.52
N VAL A 75 11.61 -5.77 -7.42
CA VAL A 75 10.24 -6.29 -7.42
C VAL A 75 9.26 -5.22 -6.95
N VAL A 76 8.08 -5.18 -7.57
CA VAL A 76 6.98 -4.31 -7.13
C VAL A 76 6.11 -5.10 -6.17
N LYS A 77 5.78 -4.47 -5.03
CA LYS A 77 4.97 -5.03 -3.97
C LYS A 77 3.90 -4.05 -3.54
N PHE A 78 2.93 -4.55 -2.78
CA PHE A 78 1.85 -3.76 -2.22
C PHE A 78 1.85 -3.90 -0.70
N SER A 79 1.47 -2.84 0.01
CA SER A 79 1.29 -2.87 1.46
C SER A 79 0.05 -2.08 1.84
N LEU A 80 -0.56 -2.52 2.94
CA LEU A 80 -1.61 -1.82 3.65
C LEU A 80 -1.09 -1.59 5.08
N THR A 81 -1.05 -0.33 5.50
CA THR A 81 -0.58 0.08 6.83
C THR A 81 -1.69 0.85 7.52
N LEU A 82 -2.01 0.50 8.76
CA LEU A 82 -2.88 1.30 9.63
C LEU A 82 -2.00 2.20 10.49
N ILE A 83 -2.29 3.50 10.43
CA ILE A 83 -1.69 4.51 11.29
C ILE A 83 -2.77 5.06 12.19
N GLU A 84 -2.53 5.03 13.49
CA GLU A 84 -3.41 5.58 14.52
C GLU A 84 -2.56 6.40 15.47
N ASN A 85 -3.00 7.63 15.78
CA ASN A 85 -2.25 8.56 16.64
C ASN A 85 -0.77 8.72 16.22
N ASN A 86 -0.51 8.88 14.92
CA ASN A 86 0.82 9.02 14.29
C ASN A 86 1.76 7.81 14.43
N CYS A 87 1.26 6.65 14.84
CA CYS A 87 2.04 5.42 14.98
C CYS A 87 1.50 4.33 14.06
N ILE A 88 2.39 3.50 13.50
CA ILE A 88 1.98 2.27 12.82
C ILE A 88 1.45 1.30 13.87
N THR A 89 0.16 1.03 13.86
CA THR A 89 -0.49 0.07 14.77
C THR A 89 -0.69 -1.29 14.12
N TRP A 90 -0.67 -1.35 12.79
CA TRP A 90 -0.72 -2.59 12.03
C TRP A 90 -0.17 -2.38 10.62
N ASN A 91 0.49 -3.38 10.05
CA ASN A 91 0.96 -3.35 8.65
C ASN A 91 0.94 -4.74 8.03
N THR A 92 0.87 -4.79 6.69
CA THR A 92 1.07 -6.01 5.91
C THR A 92 2.43 -6.00 5.22
N VAL A 93 3.04 -7.17 5.10
CA VAL A 93 4.37 -7.32 4.48
C VAL A 93 4.40 -8.46 3.46
N HIS A 94 3.42 -8.58 2.53
CA HIS A 94 3.39 -9.74 1.62
C HIS A 94 2.71 -9.46 0.26
N ASP A 95 3.08 -10.27 -0.74
CA ASP A 95 2.35 -10.46 -2.01
C ASP A 95 1.02 -11.18 -1.75
N ASP A 96 -0.01 -10.44 -1.36
CA ASP A 96 -1.37 -10.96 -1.22
C ASP A 96 -2.24 -10.52 -2.40
N ARG A 97 -2.88 -11.49 -3.06
CA ARG A 97 -3.77 -11.23 -4.21
C ARG A 97 -4.90 -10.25 -3.88
N LEU A 98 -5.48 -10.33 -2.68
CA LEU A 98 -6.55 -9.46 -2.24
C LEU A 98 -6.05 -8.03 -2.02
N LEU A 99 -4.81 -7.88 -1.56
CA LEU A 99 -4.18 -6.58 -1.43
C LEU A 99 -3.89 -5.93 -2.79
N THR A 100 -3.41 -6.73 -3.76
CA THR A 100 -3.27 -6.28 -5.14
C THR A 100 -4.62 -5.85 -5.72
N GLN A 101 -5.68 -6.65 -5.53
CA GLN A 101 -7.03 -6.32 -5.98
C GLN A 101 -7.58 -5.05 -5.32
N LEU A 102 -7.33 -4.86 -4.02
CA LEU A 102 -7.70 -3.64 -3.31
C LEU A 102 -7.01 -2.43 -3.96
N PHE A 103 -5.71 -2.53 -4.23
CA PHE A 103 -4.95 -1.47 -4.88
C PHE A 103 -5.49 -1.16 -6.27
N GLU A 104 -5.71 -2.18 -7.11
CA GLU A 104 -6.23 -2.02 -8.47
C GLU A 104 -7.60 -1.35 -8.51
N ILE A 105 -8.53 -1.73 -7.63
CA ILE A 105 -9.87 -1.14 -7.59
C ILE A 105 -9.81 0.29 -7.06
N THR A 106 -9.05 0.54 -5.99
CA THR A 106 -8.86 1.91 -5.47
C THR A 106 -8.21 2.80 -6.53
N ALA A 107 -7.22 2.29 -7.25
CA ALA A 107 -6.59 3.01 -8.35
C ALA A 107 -7.56 3.24 -9.50
N PHE A 108 -8.33 2.25 -9.92
CA PHE A 108 -9.29 2.33 -11.02
C PHE A 108 -10.41 3.35 -10.73
N ASP A 109 -11.00 3.28 -9.54
CA ASP A 109 -12.07 4.20 -9.10
C ASP A 109 -11.61 5.66 -9.06
N LYS A 110 -10.30 5.89 -8.85
CA LYS A 110 -9.71 7.23 -8.77
C LYS A 110 -8.98 7.65 -10.05
N SER A 111 -8.68 6.71 -10.93
CA SER A 111 -8.03 6.95 -12.22
C SER A 111 -9.04 7.41 -13.26
N SER A 112 -9.60 8.60 -13.07
CA SER A 112 -9.78 9.50 -14.20
C SER A 112 -8.37 10.01 -14.59
N ILE A 113 -7.61 9.16 -15.29
CA ILE A 113 -6.35 9.46 -16.00
C ILE A 113 -5.43 10.44 -15.26
N HIS A 114 -4.62 10.00 -14.29
CA HIS A 114 -3.35 10.69 -14.00
C HIS A 114 -2.21 9.69 -13.95
N LYS A 115 -1.47 9.66 -15.07
CA LYS A 115 -0.13 9.08 -15.20
C LYS A 115 0.79 9.79 -14.22
N PHE A 116 1.40 9.08 -13.28
CA PHE A 116 2.75 9.39 -12.83
C PHE A 116 3.47 8.09 -12.50
N MET A 117 4.31 7.65 -13.43
CA MET A 117 5.54 6.93 -13.12
C MET A 117 6.63 7.99 -13.21
N GLU A 118 6.84 8.78 -12.16
CA GLU A 118 8.17 9.37 -12.01
C GLU A 118 9.09 8.23 -11.56
N PRO A 119 10.17 7.95 -12.31
CA PRO A 119 11.12 6.94 -11.88
C PRO A 119 11.70 7.39 -10.54
N CYS A 120 11.76 6.48 -9.57
CA CYS A 120 12.64 6.68 -8.42
C CYS A 120 14.05 6.89 -8.98
N GLU A 121 14.56 8.12 -8.94
CA GLU A 121 15.93 8.44 -9.33
C GLU A 121 16.88 7.77 -8.34
N ASN A 122 17.85 7.03 -8.89
CA ASN A 122 19.09 6.67 -8.21
C ASN A 122 20.20 7.53 -8.79
#